data_AF-A0A958NZP5-F1
#
_entry.id   AF-A0A958NZP5-F1
#
_cell.length_a   1.000
_cell.length_b   1.000
_cell.length_c   1.000
_cell.angle_alpha   90.00
_cell.angle_beta   90.00
_cell.angle_gamma   90.00
#
_symmetry.space_group_name_H-M   'P 1'
#
loop_
_entity.id
_entity.type
_entity.pdbx_description
1 polymer ?
#
loop_
_entity_poly.entity_id
_entity_poly.type
_entity_poly.pdbx_seq_one_letter_code
_entity_poly.pdbx_strand_id
1 'polypeptide(L)'
;MPKTKTSKKPVKSSSGKAKATNYRPGDDVSLEGLKEAIVEALFEADFDTFKGCIAILLEKYDYREITKETGLSKTTLYRMCDPTSNPTMENIGRVLHFIEKQVQSAA
;
A
#
# COMPACT_ATOMS: atom_id res chain seq x y z
N MET A 1 -38.41 13.40 57.63
CA MET A 1 -37.53 13.97 56.59
C MET A 1 -37.93 13.39 55.23
N PRO A 2 -38.39 14.19 54.25
CA PRO A 2 -38.77 13.68 52.94
C PRO A 2 -37.55 13.47 52.04
N LYS A 3 -37.48 12.31 51.37
CA LYS A 3 -36.40 11.96 50.44
C LYS A 3 -36.56 12.73 49.11
N THR A 4 -35.57 13.53 48.76
CA THR A 4 -35.48 14.27 47.48
C THR A 4 -35.25 13.30 46.32
N LYS A 5 -36.18 13.29 45.35
CA LYS A 5 -36.03 12.57 44.08
C LYS A 5 -35.03 13.30 43.18
N THR A 6 -33.93 12.66 42.82
CA THR A 6 -33.01 13.16 41.79
C THR A 6 -33.58 12.88 40.40
N SER A 7 -33.99 13.94 39.70
CA SER A 7 -34.37 13.86 38.29
C SER A 7 -33.15 13.62 37.42
N LYS A 8 -32.98 12.40 36.91
CA LYS A 8 -31.99 12.10 35.86
C LYS A 8 -32.55 12.61 34.52
N LYS A 9 -32.00 13.71 33.99
CA LYS A 9 -32.21 14.08 32.58
C LYS A 9 -31.53 13.02 31.69
N PRO A 10 -32.20 12.50 30.65
CA PRO A 10 -31.57 11.58 29.71
C PRO A 10 -30.57 12.36 28.85
N VAL A 11 -29.30 11.98 28.92
CA VAL A 11 -28.26 12.44 27.99
C VAL A 11 -28.60 11.82 26.63
N LYS A 12 -28.92 12.66 25.64
CA LYS A 12 -29.08 12.22 24.25
C LYS A 12 -27.74 11.67 23.77
N SER A 13 -27.59 10.35 23.77
CA SER A 13 -26.49 9.68 23.08
C SER A 13 -26.70 9.86 21.59
N SER A 14 -25.92 10.75 20.96
CA SER A 14 -25.81 10.81 19.51
C SER A 14 -25.10 9.56 19.03
N SER A 15 -25.86 8.49 18.77
CA SER A 15 -25.35 7.30 18.09
C SER A 15 -25.15 7.64 16.61
N GLY A 16 -24.10 8.40 16.31
CA GLY A 16 -23.57 8.45 14.96
C GLY A 16 -23.04 7.05 14.64
N LYS A 17 -23.75 6.30 13.79
CA LYS A 17 -23.23 5.02 13.28
C LYS A 17 -21.89 5.33 12.61
N ALA A 18 -20.79 4.79 13.14
CA ALA A 18 -19.50 4.86 12.47
C ALA A 18 -19.69 4.24 11.08
N LYS A 19 -19.59 5.06 10.04
CA LYS A 19 -19.57 4.54 8.67
C LYS A 19 -18.22 3.88 8.50
N ALA A 20 -18.21 2.60 8.12
CA ALA A 20 -16.98 1.95 7.67
C ALA A 20 -16.37 2.83 6.58
N THR A 21 -15.15 3.32 6.81
CA THR A 21 -14.40 4.00 5.78
C THR A 21 -14.06 2.95 4.71
N ASN A 22 -14.20 3.30 3.44
CA ASN A 22 -13.65 2.48 2.36
C ASN A 22 -12.13 2.63 2.42
N TYR A 23 -11.49 1.93 3.36
CA TYR A 23 -10.04 1.92 3.49
C TYR A 23 -9.44 1.20 2.29
N ARG A 24 -8.61 1.91 1.53
CA ARG A 24 -7.80 1.37 0.45
C ARG A 24 -6.34 1.52 0.87
N PRO A 25 -5.66 0.42 1.22
CA PRO A 25 -4.29 0.49 1.74
C PRO A 25 -3.32 1.17 0.75
N GLY A 26 -3.59 1.08 -0.56
CA GLY A 26 -2.79 1.73 -1.59
C GLY A 26 -2.96 3.26 -1.68
N ASP A 27 -4.02 3.87 -1.15
CA ASP A 27 -4.30 5.30 -1.38
C ASP A 27 -3.30 6.21 -0.62
N ASP A 28 -2.94 5.84 0.61
CA ASP A 28 -2.12 6.68 1.51
C ASP A 28 -0.60 6.43 1.45
N VAL A 29 -0.13 5.51 0.60
CA VAL A 29 1.31 5.15 0.53
C VAL A 29 2.08 6.10 -0.37
N SER A 30 3.00 6.91 0.15
CA SER A 30 3.88 7.73 -0.71
C SER A 30 4.84 6.85 -1.54
N LEU A 31 5.26 7.36 -2.70
CA LEU A 31 6.26 6.67 -3.53
C LEU A 31 7.60 6.49 -2.81
N GLU A 32 8.02 7.51 -2.06
CA GLU A 32 9.23 7.45 -1.24
C GLU A 32 9.11 6.34 -0.18
N GLY A 33 7.99 6.28 0.53
CA GLY A 33 7.75 5.24 1.54
C GLY A 33 7.69 3.84 0.93
N LEU A 34 7.14 3.71 -0.28
CA LEU A 34 7.14 2.44 -1.00
C LEU A 34 8.57 2.01 -1.40
N LYS A 35 9.39 2.96 -1.86
CA LYS A 35 10.80 2.71 -2.18
C LYS A 35 11.58 2.27 -0.94
N GLU A 36 11.44 2.99 0.18
CA GLU A 36 12.08 2.66 1.45
C GLU A 36 11.68 1.25 1.91
N ALA A 37 10.39 0.94 1.92
CA ALA A 37 9.88 -0.37 2.32
C ALA A 37 10.41 -1.51 1.43
N ILE A 38 10.51 -1.30 0.12
CA ILE A 38 11.08 -2.28 -0.80
C ILE A 38 12.56 -2.52 -0.51
N VAL A 39 13.33 -1.46 -0.29
CA VAL A 39 14.76 -1.55 0.00
C VAL A 39 14.99 -2.30 1.32
N GLU A 40 14.26 -1.93 2.38
CA GLU A 40 14.33 -2.61 3.68
C GLU A 40 13.97 -4.10 3.56
N ALA A 41 12.87 -4.41 2.86
CA ALA A 41 12.46 -5.80 2.62
C ALA A 41 13.52 -6.62 1.90
N LEU A 42 14.22 -6.04 0.91
CA LEU A 42 15.32 -6.72 0.22
C LEU A 42 16.55 -6.93 1.12
N PHE A 43 16.87 -5.97 2.00
CA PHE A 43 17.98 -6.09 2.95
C PHE A 43 17.72 -7.16 4.03
N GLU A 44 16.50 -7.22 4.54
CA GLU A 44 16.07 -8.19 5.57
C GLU A 44 15.68 -9.56 4.98
N ALA A 45 15.76 -9.71 3.65
CA ALA A 45 15.29 -10.89 2.92
C ALA A 45 13.79 -11.23 3.17
N ASP A 46 12.97 -10.21 3.44
CA ASP A 46 11.52 -10.32 3.54
C ASP A 46 10.86 -10.24 2.15
N PHE A 47 10.86 -11.38 1.46
CA PHE A 47 10.34 -11.46 0.10
C PHE A 47 8.82 -11.30 0.03
N ASP A 48 8.07 -11.58 1.09
CA ASP A 48 6.62 -11.42 1.10
C ASP A 48 6.25 -9.94 1.15
N THR A 49 6.93 -9.15 2.00
CA THR A 49 6.79 -7.69 2.02
C THR A 49 7.22 -7.07 0.69
N PHE A 50 8.34 -7.52 0.11
CA PHE A 50 8.78 -7.07 -1.21
C PHE A 50 7.69 -7.27 -2.28
N LYS A 51 7.11 -8.47 -2.36
CA LYS A 51 6.04 -8.79 -3.32
C LYS A 51 4.78 -7.97 -3.08
N GLY A 52 4.43 -7.76 -1.81
CA GLY A 52 3.32 -6.90 -1.41
C GLY A 52 3.53 -5.45 -1.87
N CYS A 53 4.75 -4.93 -1.75
CA CYS A 53 5.07 -3.59 -2.23
C CYS A 53 4.95 -3.47 -3.77
N ILE A 54 5.33 -4.50 -4.53
CA ILE A 54 5.09 -4.51 -5.99
C ILE A 54 3.58 -4.54 -6.28
N ALA A 55 2.79 -5.28 -5.52
CA ALA A 55 1.34 -5.29 -5.71
C ALA A 55 0.74 -3.89 -5.49
N ILE A 56 1.17 -3.18 -4.44
CA ILE A 56 0.77 -1.79 -4.18
C ILE A 56 1.21 -0.88 -5.33
N LEU A 57 2.42 -1.04 -5.87
CA LEU A 57 2.87 -0.28 -7.04
C LEU A 57 1.94 -0.46 -8.24
N LEU A 58 1.50 -1.70 -8.52
CA LEU A 58 0.57 -2.04 -9.60
C LEU A 58 -0.85 -1.51 -9.36
N GLU A 59 -1.24 -1.21 -8.12
CA GLU A 59 -2.50 -0.53 -7.80
C GLU A 59 -2.41 0.98 -8.04
N LYS A 60 -1.24 1.59 -7.81
CA LYS A 60 -1.03 3.05 -7.94
C LYS A 60 -0.70 3.50 -9.36
N TYR A 61 -0.10 2.64 -10.18
CA TYR A 61 0.32 2.95 -11.55
C TYR A 61 -0.38 2.06 -12.57
N ASP A 62 -0.66 2.62 -13.75
CA ASP A 62 -1.10 1.79 -14.87
C ASP A 62 0.05 0.83 -15.23
N TYR A 63 -0.23 -0.47 -15.20
CA TYR A 63 0.73 -1.51 -15.61
C TYR A 63 1.33 -1.20 -16.98
N ARG A 64 0.60 -0.54 -17.90
CA ARG A 64 1.10 -0.16 -19.22
C ARG A 64 2.30 0.78 -19.13
N GLU A 65 2.27 1.74 -18.23
CA GLU A 65 3.38 2.66 -17.99
C GLU A 65 4.60 1.92 -17.45
N ILE A 66 4.37 1.04 -16.47
CA ILE A 66 5.43 0.22 -15.90
C ILE A 66 6.05 -0.68 -16.98
N THR A 67 5.23 -1.36 -17.79
CA THR A 67 5.75 -2.23 -18.86
C THR A 67 6.55 -1.46 -19.91
N LYS A 68 6.15 -0.23 -20.23
CA LYS A 68 6.84 0.64 -21.19
C LYS A 68 8.22 1.06 -20.70
N GLU A 69 8.33 1.41 -19.43
CA GLU A 69 9.59 1.88 -18.82
C GLU A 69 10.53 0.73 -18.43
N THR A 70 9.99 -0.35 -17.88
CA THR A 70 10.78 -1.49 -17.39
C THR A 70 11.09 -2.52 -18.48
N GLY A 71 10.32 -2.53 -19.57
CA GLY A 71 10.37 -3.60 -20.58
C GLY A 71 9.87 -4.96 -20.08
N LEU A 72 9.33 -5.05 -18.85
CA LEU A 72 8.70 -6.27 -18.35
C LEU A 72 7.33 -6.46 -19.03
N SER A 73 6.96 -7.72 -19.27
CA SER A 73 5.60 -8.03 -19.71
C SER A 73 4.60 -7.86 -18.57
N LYS A 74 3.33 -7.63 -18.90
CA LYS A 74 2.23 -7.65 -17.91
C LYS A 74 2.27 -8.93 -17.06
N THR A 75 2.40 -10.09 -17.71
CA THR A 75 2.45 -11.38 -17.03
C THR A 75 3.64 -11.47 -16.08
N THR A 76 4.80 -10.95 -16.46
CA THR A 76 5.98 -10.90 -15.60
C THR A 76 5.70 -10.06 -14.35
N LEU A 77 5.15 -8.86 -14.50
CA LEU A 77 4.83 -7.97 -13.37
C LEU A 77 3.87 -8.65 -12.37
N TYR A 78 2.77 -9.24 -12.84
CA TYR A 78 1.84 -9.91 -11.93
C TYR A 78 2.42 -11.20 -11.32
N ARG A 79 3.25 -11.95 -12.05
CA ARG A 79 3.97 -13.08 -11.47
C ARG A 79 4.96 -12.63 -10.41
N MET A 80 5.53 -11.43 -10.49
CA MET A 80 6.43 -10.96 -9.43
C MET A 80 5.72 -10.76 -8.10
N CYS A 81 4.40 -10.54 -8.10
CA CYS A 81 3.59 -10.42 -6.88
C CYS A 81 3.10 -11.76 -6.32
N ASP A 82 3.27 -12.86 -7.07
CA ASP A 82 2.75 -14.17 -6.67
C ASP A 82 3.51 -14.71 -5.43
N PRO A 83 2.80 -15.19 -4.39
CA PRO A 83 3.43 -15.73 -3.18
C PRO A 83 4.44 -16.86 -3.47
N THR A 84 4.21 -17.65 -4.53
CA THR A 84 5.05 -18.79 -4.91
C THR A 84 6.14 -18.45 -5.91
N SER A 85 6.12 -17.23 -6.45
CA SER A 85 7.10 -16.78 -7.46
C SER A 85 8.44 -16.40 -6.85
N ASN A 86 9.49 -16.51 -7.65
CA ASN A 86 10.82 -15.98 -7.33
C ASN A 86 11.27 -15.00 -8.43
N PRO A 87 11.05 -13.69 -8.25
CA PRO A 87 11.50 -12.66 -9.18
C PRO A 87 13.02 -12.73 -9.38
N THR A 88 13.48 -12.61 -10.63
CA THR A 88 14.93 -12.53 -10.91
C THR A 88 15.48 -11.18 -10.45
N MET A 89 16.77 -11.14 -10.08
CA MET A 89 17.45 -9.89 -9.71
C MET A 89 17.34 -8.82 -10.80
N GLU A 90 17.38 -9.21 -12.06
CA GLU A 90 17.17 -8.31 -13.20
C GLU A 90 15.78 -7.66 -13.19
N ASN A 91 14.73 -8.46 -12.95
CA ASN A 91 13.37 -7.93 -12.88
C ASN A 91 13.18 -7.01 -11.67
N ILE A 92 13.75 -7.38 -10.52
CA ILE A 92 13.75 -6.55 -9.30
C ILE A 92 14.42 -5.19 -9.59
N GLY A 93 15.62 -5.21 -10.18
CA GLY A 93 16.37 -3.99 -10.51
C GLY A 93 15.62 -3.07 -11.48
N ARG A 94 14.92 -3.63 -12.47
CA ARG A 94 14.08 -2.85 -13.40
C ARG A 94 12.92 -2.15 -12.69
N VAL A 95 12.25 -2.84 -11.76
CA VAL A 95 11.16 -2.24 -10.97
C VAL A 95 11.69 -1.15 -10.03
N LEU A 96 12.81 -1.40 -9.35
CA LEU A 96 13.47 -0.39 -8.49
C LEU A 96 13.85 0.86 -9.27
N HIS A 97 14.44 0.69 -10.47
CA HIS A 97 14.80 1.80 -11.33
C HIS A 97 13.58 2.62 -11.76
N PHE A 98 12.47 1.95 -12.09
CA PHE A 98 11.21 2.64 -12.37
C PHE A 98 10.75 3.49 -11.18
N ILE A 99 10.72 2.92 -9.97
CA ILE A 99 10.30 3.64 -8.76
C ILE A 99 11.19 4.86 -8.49
N GLU A 100 12.51 4.71 -8.61
CA GLU A 100 13.47 5.79 -8.45
C GLU A 100 13.20 6.95 -9.42
N LYS A 101 12.92 6.64 -10.69
CA LYS A 101 12.59 7.64 -11.71
C LYS A 101 11.29 8.39 -11.38
N GLN A 102 10.29 7.67 -10.85
CA GLN A 102 9.01 8.28 -10.45
C GLN A 102 9.18 9.20 -9.24
N VAL A 103 9.98 8.79 -8.26
CA VAL A 103 10.35 9.61 -7.09
C VAL A 103 11.00 10.92 -7.54
N GLN A 104 12.01 10.84 -8.42
CA GLN A 104 12.72 12.01 -8.91
C GLN A 104 11.87 12.95 -9.78
N SER A 105 10.81 12.42 -10.41
CA SER A 105 9.88 13.21 -11.23
C SER A 105 8.79 13.91 -10.39
N ALA A 106 8.60 13.48 -9.14
CA ALA A 106 7.61 14.02 -8.22
C ALA A 106 8.19 15.07 -7.24
N ALA A 107 9.52 15.21 -7.20
CA ALA A 107 10.28 16.20 -6.43
C ALA A 107 10.48 17.49 -7.22
#